data_AF-A0A5D0MHW3-F1
#
_entry.id   AF-A0A5D0MHW3-F1
#
_cell.length_a   1.000
_cell.length_b   1.000
_cell.length_c   1.000
_cell.angle_alpha   90.00
_cell.angle_beta   90.00
_cell.angle_gamma   90.00
#
_symmetry.space_group_name_H-M   'P 1'
#
loop_
_entity.id
_entity.type
_entity.pdbx_description
1 polymer ?
#
loop_
_entity_poly.entity_id
_entity_poly.type
_entity_poly.pdbx_seq_one_letter_code
_entity_poly.pdbx_strand_id
1 'polypeptide(L)' 'LAGITGVIAETGANILNIEHFRFDNTLPVGFTRVTFSLETKGLEHIRNVVETLRQHGYDVNVNSQIF' A
#
# COMPACT_ATOMS: atom_id res chain seq x y z
N LEU A 1 9.48 1.76 6.77
CA LEU A 1 8.05 2.18 6.76
C LEU A 1 7.86 3.67 6.58
N ALA A 2 8.64 4.53 7.26
CA ALA A 2 8.44 5.98 7.19
C ALA A 2 8.28 6.54 5.75
N GLY A 3 9.05 6.01 4.78
CA GLY A 3 8.91 6.38 3.37
C GLY A 3 7.52 6.07 2.80
N ILE A 4 7.11 4.80 2.76
CA ILE A 4 5.82 4.41 2.15
C ILE A 4 4.62 5.05 2.86
N THR A 5 4.66 5.19 4.19
CA THR A 5 3.58 5.86 4.93
C THR A 5 3.50 7.36 4.61
N GLY A 6 4.65 8.01 4.35
CA GLY A 6 4.68 9.40 3.90
C GLY A 6 4.05 9.57 2.52
N VAL A 7 4.41 8.70 1.57
CA VAL A 7 3.84 8.70 0.21
C VAL A 7 2.32 8.48 0.24
N ILE A 8 1.80 7.58 1.09
CA ILE A 8 0.34 7.38 1.26
C ILE A 8 -0.31 8.64 1.87
N ALA A 9 0.35 9.32 2.79
CA ALA A 9 -0.18 10.53 3.41
C ALA A 9 -0.32 11.69 2.39
N GLU A 10 0.60 11.80 1.43
CA GLU A 10 0.56 12.81 0.36
C GLU A 10 -0.70 12.70 -0.51
N THR A 11 -1.26 11.50 -0.65
CA THR A 11 -2.48 11.30 -1.44
C THR A 11 -3.75 11.65 -0.65
N GLY A 12 -3.63 11.81 0.68
CA GLY A 12 -4.75 12.07 1.58
C GLY A 12 -5.60 10.84 1.90
N ALA A 13 -5.04 9.63 1.78
CA ALA A 13 -5.70 8.40 2.21
C ALA A 13 -5.47 8.15 3.71
N ASN A 14 -6.50 7.67 4.41
CA ASN A 14 -6.36 7.31 5.83
C ASN A 14 -5.85 5.87 5.94
N ILE A 15 -4.83 5.66 6.75
CA ILE A 15 -4.34 4.31 7.06
C ILE A 15 -5.13 3.76 8.24
N LEU A 16 -5.89 2.69 8.01
CA LEU A 16 -6.65 1.99 9.05
C LEU A 16 -5.81 0.92 9.73
N ASN A 17 -4.99 0.19 8.96
CA ASN A 17 -4.16 -0.90 9.47
C ASN A 17 -2.90 -1.09 8.61
N ILE A 18 -1.83 -1.58 9.24
CA ILE A 18 -0.56 -1.96 8.59
C ILE A 18 -0.12 -3.33 9.11
N GLU A 19 0.07 -4.29 8.22
CA GLU A 19 0.54 -5.63 8.56
C GLU A 19 1.85 -5.96 7.86
N HIS A 20 2.79 -6.57 8.59
CA HIS A 20 4.12 -6.91 8.11
C HIS A 20 4.29 -8.43 8.01
N PHE A 21 4.52 -8.91 6.80
CA PHE A 21 4.81 -10.31 6.57
C PHE A 21 6.32 -10.49 6.40
N ARG A 22 6.96 -10.96 7.49
CA ARG A 22 8.41 -11.17 7.58
C ARG A 22 8.86 -12.59 7.22
N PHE A 23 7.93 -13.54 7.20
CA PHE A 23 8.19 -14.93 6.85
C PHE A 23 7.22 -15.32 5.75
N ASP A 24 7.63 -15.05 4.52
CA ASP A 24 6.85 -15.42 3.36
C ASP A 24 7.79 -16.04 2.34
N ASN A 25 7.68 -17.36 2.20
CA ASN A 25 8.52 -18.16 1.32
C ASN A 25 8.27 -17.87 -0.17
N THR A 26 7.29 -17.00 -0.50
CA THR A 26 7.04 -16.51 -1.85
C THR A 26 7.79 -15.22 -2.17
N LEU A 27 8.39 -14.54 -1.18
CA LEU A 27 9.20 -13.34 -1.42
C LEU A 27 10.68 -13.67 -1.62
N PRO A 28 11.34 -12.99 -2.57
CA PRO A 28 12.79 -13.05 -2.67
C PRO A 28 13.45 -12.56 -1.37
N VAL A 29 14.65 -13.08 -1.10
CA VAL A 29 15.46 -12.65 0.06
C VAL A 29 15.72 -11.14 -0.02
N GLY A 30 15.54 -10.47 1.12
CA GLY A 30 15.73 -9.01 1.23
C GLY A 30 14.48 -8.17 0.97
N PHE A 31 13.36 -8.79 0.58
CA PHE A 31 12.08 -8.11 0.43
C PHE A 31 11.21 -8.30 1.67
N THR A 32 10.31 -7.34 1.90
CA THR A 32 9.28 -7.43 2.94
C THR A 32 7.95 -7.08 2.30
N ARG A 33 6.94 -7.94 2.50
CA ARG A 33 5.57 -7.63 2.12
C ARG A 33 4.91 -6.87 3.25
N VAL A 34 4.25 -5.78 2.88
CA VAL A 34 3.45 -4.98 3.79
C VAL A 34 2.06 -4.85 3.19
N THR A 35 1.04 -5.10 4.00
CA THR A 35 -0.36 -4.91 3.60
C THR A 35 -0.89 -3.69 4.31
N PHE A 36 -1.54 -2.80 3.56
CA PHE A 36 -2.20 -1.61 4.07
C PHE A 36 -3.70 -1.74 3.87
N SER A 37 -4.46 -1.47 4.92
CA SER A 37 -5.89 -1.20 4.82
C SER A 37 -6.08 0.30 4.79
N LEU A 38 -6.59 0.83 3.68
CA LEU A 38 -6.76 2.26 3.47
C LEU A 38 -8.24 2.59 3.32
N GLU A 39 -8.65 3.70 3.93
CA GLU A 39 -9.91 4.35 3.61
C GLU A 39 -9.66 5.41 2.52
N THR A 40 -10.47 5.35 1.47
CA THR A 40 -10.36 6.23 0.31
C THR A 40 -11.71 6.87 -0.01
N LYS A 41 -11.70 7.90 -0.85
CA LYS A 41 -12.91 8.67 -1.21
C LYS A 41 -13.69 8.04 -2.37
N GLY A 42 -13.27 6.86 -2.83
CA GLY A 42 -13.82 6.18 -4.01
C GLY A 42 -12.75 5.73 -5.00
N LEU A 43 -13.18 5.19 -6.14
CA LEU A 43 -12.31 4.53 -7.12
C LEU A 43 -11.21 5.42 -7.70
N GLU A 44 -11.50 6.69 -8.00
CA GLU A 44 -10.48 7.61 -8.51
C GLU A 44 -9.38 7.87 -7.49
N HIS A 45 -9.75 7.98 -6.20
CA HIS A 45 -8.78 8.14 -5.14
C HIS A 45 -7.92 6.87 -4.98
N ILE A 46 -8.50 5.68 -5.10
CA ILE A 46 -7.73 4.42 -5.12
C ILE A 46 -6.71 4.43 -6.27
N ARG A 47 -7.10 4.84 -7.48
CA ARG A 47 -6.17 4.91 -8.63
C ARG A 47 -5.01 5.87 -8.34
N ASN A 48 -5.31 7.07 -7.84
CA ASN A 48 -4.29 8.05 -7.48
C ASN A 48 -3.29 7.51 -6.46
N VAL A 49 -3.78 6.80 -5.43
CA VAL A 49 -2.92 6.14 -4.42
C VAL A 49 -1.97 5.15 -5.08
N VAL A 50 -2.51 4.25 -5.91
CA VAL A 50 -1.74 3.20 -6.58
C VAL A 50 -0.71 3.78 -7.54
N GLU A 51 -1.08 4.78 -8.33
CA GLU A 51 -0.19 5.44 -9.28
C GLU A 51 0.95 6.18 -8.55
N THR A 52 0.63 6.91 -7.48
CA THR A 52 1.63 7.62 -6.67
C THR A 52 2.64 6.64 -6.07
N LEU A 53 2.18 5.52 -5.50
CA LEU A 53 3.07 4.50 -4.95
C LEU A 53 3.95 3.85 -6.02
N ARG A 54 3.41 3.55 -7.20
CA ARG A 54 4.18 2.99 -8.32
C ARG A 54 5.21 3.96 -8.87
N GLN A 55 4.89 5.26 -8.94
CA GLN A 55 5.84 6.31 -9.33
C GLN A 55 7.03 6.40 -8.35
N HIS A 56 6.82 6.09 -7.08
CA HIS A 56 7.87 5.99 -6.07
C HIS A 56 8.62 4.63 -6.07
N GLY A 57 8.34 3.76 -7.05
CA GLY A 57 9.03 2.49 -7.24
C GLY A 57 8.52 1.34 -6.36
N TYR A 58 7.36 1.49 -5.72
CA TYR A 58 6.74 0.38 -4.99
C TYR A 58 5.95 -0.53 -5.93
N ASP A 59 6.12 -1.84 -5.75
CA ASP A 59 5.24 -2.83 -6.38
C ASP A 59 3.93 -2.94 -5.58
N VAL A 60 2.80 -2.68 -6.24
CA VAL A 60 1.49 -2.54 -5.60
C VAL A 60 0.48 -3.46 -6.26
N ASN A 61 -0.10 -4.33 -5.45
CA ASN A 61 -1.28 -5.12 -5.76
C ASN A 61 -2.47 -4.62 -4.92
N VAL A 62 -3.62 -4.42 -5.56
CA VAL A 62 -4.85 -4.00 -4.88
C VAL A 62 -5.79 -5.19 -4.80
N ASN A 63 -6.17 -5.55 -3.58
CA ASN A 63 -7.23 -6.53 -3.36
C ASN A 63 -8.52 -5.78 -3.01
N SER A 64 -9.52 -5.88 -3.87
CA SER A 64 -10.83 -5.24 -3.67
C SER A 64 -11.70 -6.16 -2.83
N GLN A 65 -11.46 -6.24 -1.52
CA GLN A 65 -12.45 -6.82 -0.62
C GLN A 65 -13.42 -5.71 -0.22
N ILE A 66 -14.55 -5.67 -0.93
CA ILE A 66 -15.73 -4.93 -0.49
C ILE A 66 -16.24 -5.70 0.73
N PHE A 67 -16.26 -5.06 1.91
CA PHE A 67 -16.94 -5.59 3.09
C PHE A 67 -18.46 -5.62 2.86
#